data_AF-A0A7C8Z9Y5-F1
#
_entry.id   AF-A0A7C8Z9Y5-F1
#
_cell.length_a   1.000
_cell.length_b   1.000
_cell.length_c   1.000
_cell.angle_alpha   90.00
_cell.angle_beta   90.00
_cell.angle_gamma   90.00
#
_symmetry.space_group_name_H-M   'P 1'
#
loop_
_entity.id
_entity.type
_entity.pdbx_description
1 polymer ?
#
loop_
_entity_poly.entity_id
_entity_poly.type
_entity_poly.pdbx_seq_one_letter_code
_entity_poly.pdbx_strand_id
1 'polypeptide(L)'
;VGEEYFLILLRRCFFQNVVKDEHGEIISCKMHDLMHDVAQEVAGKEIPQAGFMPSSLNDGIRHLYHLGWDQGTASLFTGGKLRTYLRIGGCIRESSMAFGDLLNNWKSLRALDLSWSGMTELPNTLG
;
A
#
# COMPACT_ATOMS: atom_id res chain seq x y z
N VAL A 1 4.74 18.37 6.01
CA VAL A 1 5.28 17.33 6.92
C VAL A 1 5.85 16.13 6.16
N GLY A 2 5.07 15.42 5.33
CA GLY A 2 5.59 14.25 4.60
C GLY A 2 6.79 14.53 3.69
N GLU A 3 6.74 15.63 2.95
CA GLU A 3 7.84 16.08 2.07
C GLU A 3 9.14 16.35 2.83
N GLU A 4 9.06 16.96 4.01
CA GLU A 4 10.24 17.23 4.85
C GLU A 4 10.94 15.94 5.27
N TYR A 5 10.19 14.94 5.72
CA TYR A 5 10.73 13.62 6.03
C TYR A 5 11.35 12.94 4.80
N PHE A 6 10.69 13.04 3.65
CA PHE A 6 11.22 12.51 2.41
C PHE A 6 12.57 13.15 2.04
N LEU A 7 12.68 14.48 2.13
CA LEU A 7 13.92 15.21 1.87
C LEU A 7 15.03 14.85 2.88
N ILE A 8 14.69 14.59 4.14
CA ILE A 8 15.66 14.08 5.14
C ILE A 8 16.21 12.72 4.73
N LEU A 9 15.33 11.77 4.37
CA LEU A 9 15.74 10.44 3.91
C LEU A 9 16.59 10.53 2.65
N LEU A 10 16.20 11.37 1.70
CA LEU A 10 16.96 11.61 0.48
C LEU A 10 18.37 12.15 0.77
N ARG A 11 18.50 13.16 1.65
CA ARG A 11 19.80 13.71 2.08
C ARG A 11 20.68 12.68 2.80
N ARG A 12 20.08 11.65 3.39
CA ARG A 12 20.77 10.52 4.04
C ARG A 12 21.05 9.36 3.10
N CYS A 13 20.90 9.57 1.79
CA CYS A 13 21.13 8.57 0.75
C CYS A 13 20.23 7.32 0.87
N PHE A 14 19.06 7.43 1.53
CA PHE A 14 18.08 6.33 1.52
C PHE A 14 17.53 6.11 0.11
N PHE A 15 17.38 7.21 -0.62
CA PHE A 15 16.93 7.23 -2.01
C PHE A 15 18.04 7.75 -2.91
N GLN A 16 18.13 7.20 -4.11
CA GLN A 16 19.08 7.52 -5.16
C GLN A 16 18.36 7.66 -6.50
N ASN A 17 19.07 8.03 -7.56
CA ASN A 17 18.54 8.17 -8.93
C ASN A 17 17.28 9.04 -8.99
N VAL A 18 17.31 10.20 -8.33
CA VAL A 18 16.19 11.14 -8.31
C VAL A 18 15.94 11.66 -9.71
N VAL A 19 14.70 11.52 -10.17
CA VAL A 19 14.20 12.12 -11.41
C VAL A 19 13.33 13.31 -11.04
N LYS A 20 13.60 14.43 -11.70
CA LYS A 20 12.83 15.66 -11.54
C LYS A 20 12.08 16.00 -12.82
N ASP A 21 10.94 16.66 -12.68
CA ASP A 21 10.23 17.24 -13.81
C ASP A 21 10.87 18.57 -14.27
N GLU A 22 10.23 19.23 -15.24
CA GLU A 22 10.66 20.52 -15.77
C GLU A 22 10.60 21.67 -14.75
N HIS A 23 9.83 21.51 -13.68
CA HIS A 23 9.71 22.48 -12.58
C HIS A 23 10.70 22.20 -11.44
N GLY A 24 11.46 21.10 -11.52
CA GLY A 24 12.43 20.70 -10.51
C GLY A 24 11.85 19.86 -9.36
N GLU A 25 10.58 19.47 -9.47
CA GLU A 25 9.85 18.63 -8.53
C GLU A 25 10.26 17.18 -8.67
N ILE A 26 10.42 16.48 -7.55
CA ILE A 26 10.85 15.07 -7.55
C ILE A 26 9.65 14.19 -7.93
N ILE A 27 9.75 13.54 -9.10
CA ILE A 27 8.69 12.66 -9.62
C ILE A 27 9.02 11.17 -9.46
N SER A 28 10.30 10.83 -9.26
CA SER A 28 10.72 9.44 -9.02
C SER A 28 12.05 9.37 -8.29
N CYS A 29 12.27 8.28 -7.57
CA CYS A 29 13.55 7.91 -6.97
C CYS A 29 13.62 6.39 -6.79
N LYS A 30 14.83 5.86 -6.62
CA LYS A 30 15.10 4.44 -6.33
C LYS A 30 15.54 4.31 -4.86
N MET A 31 15.01 3.35 -4.12
CA MET A 31 15.58 3.00 -2.81
C MET A 31 16.98 2.39 -2.99
N HIS A 32 17.92 2.76 -2.13
CA HIS A 32 19.25 2.17 -2.13
C HIS A 32 19.15 0.68 -1.76
N ASP A 33 19.86 -0.21 -2.47
CA ASP A 33 19.70 -1.66 -2.31
C ASP A 33 19.97 -2.13 -0.86
N LEU A 34 20.98 -1.57 -0.18
CA LEU A 34 21.20 -1.81 1.25
C LEU A 34 20.03 -1.39 2.14
N MET A 35 19.38 -0.27 1.83
CA MET A 35 18.24 0.22 2.62
C MET A 35 16.99 -0.59 2.34
N HIS A 36 16.88 -1.13 1.12
CA HIS A 36 15.87 -2.12 0.77
C HIS A 36 16.05 -3.39 1.60
N ASP A 37 17.27 -3.91 1.72
CA ASP A 37 17.53 -5.13 2.49
C ASP A 37 17.20 -4.95 3.99
N VAL A 38 17.58 -3.81 4.56
CA VAL A 38 17.20 -3.44 5.94
C VAL A 38 15.68 -3.33 6.10
N ALA A 39 14.98 -2.74 5.13
CA ALA A 39 13.52 -2.64 5.18
C ALA A 39 12.84 -4.02 5.09
N GLN A 40 13.38 -4.92 4.27
CA GLN A 40 12.91 -6.31 4.17
C GLN A 40 13.13 -7.08 5.49
N GLU A 41 14.29 -6.91 6.12
CA GLU A 41 14.59 -7.57 7.39
C GLU A 41 13.65 -7.11 8.52
N VAL A 42 13.40 -5.80 8.61
CA VAL A 42 12.61 -5.21 9.68
C VAL A 42 11.11 -5.37 9.47
N ALA A 43 10.62 -5.16 8.25
CA ALA A 43 9.18 -5.03 7.95
C ALA A 43 8.64 -6.06 6.95
N GLY A 44 9.50 -6.84 6.29
CA GLY A 44 9.10 -7.73 5.20
C GLY A 44 8.09 -8.82 5.60
N LYS A 45 8.03 -9.21 6.88
CA LYS A 45 7.00 -10.15 7.38
C LYS A 45 5.61 -9.53 7.52
N GLU A 46 5.53 -8.20 7.65
CA GLU A 46 4.28 -7.46 7.82
C GLU A 46 3.69 -6.98 6.47
N ILE A 47 4.46 -7.14 5.39
CA ILE A 47 4.16 -6.68 4.03
C ILE A 47 4.21 -7.90 3.09
N PRO A 48 3.11 -8.29 2.41
CA PRO A 48 3.16 -9.38 1.46
C PRO A 48 4.06 -9.04 0.27
N GLN A 49 4.87 -10.00 -0.16
CA GLN A 49 5.78 -9.84 -1.28
C GLN A 49 4.99 -9.75 -2.59
N ALA A 50 5.34 -8.81 -3.46
CA ALA A 50 4.66 -8.58 -4.74
C ALA A 50 4.66 -9.89 -5.56
N GLY A 51 3.48 -10.42 -5.85
CA GLY A 51 3.30 -11.66 -6.61
C GLY A 51 3.08 -12.93 -5.78
N PHE A 52 3.25 -12.88 -4.46
CA PHE A 52 2.88 -13.99 -3.57
C PHE A 52 1.78 -13.52 -2.63
N MET A 53 0.54 -13.52 -3.13
CA MET A 53 -0.61 -13.37 -2.25
C MET A 53 -0.78 -14.69 -1.48
N PRO A 54 -0.58 -14.70 -0.15
CA PRO A 54 -0.79 -15.91 0.61
C PRO A 54 -2.28 -16.29 0.59
N SER A 55 -2.54 -17.60 0.53
CA SER A 55 -3.91 -18.16 0.49
C SER A 55 -4.75 -17.84 1.73
N SER A 56 -4.11 -17.35 2.79
CA SER A 56 -4.75 -16.80 3.99
C SER A 56 -3.85 -15.70 4.58
N LEU A 57 -4.44 -14.57 5.02
CA LEU A 57 -3.69 -13.60 5.80
C LEU A 57 -3.34 -14.20 7.17
N ASN A 58 -2.06 -14.32 7.46
CA ASN A 58 -1.56 -14.58 8.80
C ASN A 58 -1.74 -13.31 9.67
N ASP A 59 -1.91 -13.44 11.00
CA ASP A 59 -2.11 -12.31 11.95
C ASP A 59 -0.95 -11.28 11.94
N GLY A 60 0.16 -11.60 11.29
CA GLY A 60 1.33 -10.74 11.12
C GLY A 60 1.23 -9.67 10.04
N ILE A 61 0.32 -9.81 9.05
CA ILE A 61 0.26 -8.86 7.93
C ILE A 61 -0.44 -7.57 8.38
N ARG A 62 0.24 -6.43 8.19
CA ARG A 62 -0.27 -5.12 8.59
C ARG A 62 -0.38 -4.13 7.44
N HIS A 63 0.37 -4.31 6.37
CA HIS A 63 0.38 -3.37 5.26
C HIS A 63 0.18 -4.13 3.97
N LEU A 64 -0.82 -3.72 3.20
CA LEU A 64 -1.14 -4.30 1.91
C LEU A 64 -1.03 -3.24 0.83
N TYR A 65 -0.46 -3.62 -0.29
CA TYR A 65 -0.55 -2.85 -1.53
C TYR A 65 -1.08 -3.75 -2.63
N HIS A 66 -2.02 -3.23 -3.41
CA HIS A 66 -2.60 -3.90 -4.55
C HIS A 66 -2.01 -3.30 -5.83
N LEU A 67 -1.32 -4.13 -6.61
CA LEU A 67 -0.91 -3.78 -7.97
C LEU A 67 -2.09 -4.07 -8.91
N GLY A 68 -2.51 -3.06 -9.68
CA GLY A 68 -3.71 -3.07 -10.54
C GLY A 68 -3.72 -4.08 -11.70
N TRP A 69 -3.12 -5.27 -11.54
CA TRP A 69 -3.10 -6.36 -12.51
C TRP A 69 -3.62 -7.70 -11.98
N ASP A 70 -3.93 -7.83 -10.69
CA ASP A 70 -4.37 -9.11 -10.09
C ASP A 70 -5.86 -9.09 -9.75
N GLN A 71 -6.63 -10.12 -10.13
CA GLN A 71 -8.07 -10.25 -9.83
C GLN A 71 -8.36 -10.95 -8.48
N GLY A 72 -7.33 -11.23 -7.68
CA GLY A 72 -7.42 -12.21 -6.60
C GLY A 72 -7.67 -11.68 -5.18
N THR A 73 -8.12 -10.44 -4.97
CA THR A 73 -7.98 -9.84 -3.63
C THR A 73 -9.20 -9.96 -2.72
N ALA A 74 -10.41 -9.85 -3.26
CA ALA A 74 -11.62 -9.67 -2.44
C ALA A 74 -11.90 -10.76 -1.39
N SER A 75 -11.56 -12.03 -1.64
CA SER A 75 -11.87 -13.13 -0.71
C SER A 75 -10.83 -13.33 0.40
N LEU A 76 -9.72 -12.58 0.41
CA LEU A 76 -8.58 -12.87 1.29
C LEU A 76 -8.66 -12.15 2.65
N PHE A 77 -9.50 -11.12 2.82
CA PHE A 77 -9.31 -10.14 3.90
C PHE A 77 -10.20 -10.26 5.15
N THR A 78 -10.74 -11.43 5.41
CA THR A 78 -11.51 -11.68 6.63
C THR A 78 -10.58 -11.95 7.82
N GLY A 79 -10.23 -10.90 8.58
CA GLY A 79 -9.80 -11.07 9.98
C GLY A 79 -8.38 -10.62 10.39
N GLY A 80 -7.81 -9.54 9.83
CA GLY A 80 -6.45 -9.08 10.16
C GLY A 80 -6.35 -7.73 10.90
N LYS A 81 -5.24 -7.53 11.65
CA LYS A 81 -4.83 -6.22 12.22
C LYS A 81 -4.23 -5.28 11.14
N LEU A 82 -4.92 -5.17 10.01
CA LEU A 82 -4.47 -4.36 8.88
C LEU A 82 -4.41 -2.88 9.30
N ARG A 83 -3.27 -2.25 9.04
CA ARG A 83 -2.99 -0.84 9.33
C ARG A 83 -2.98 0.00 8.06
N THR A 84 -2.63 -0.59 6.92
CA THR A 84 -2.52 0.14 5.65
C THR A 84 -3.05 -0.68 4.49
N TYR A 85 -3.90 -0.06 3.69
CA TYR A 85 -4.30 -0.55 2.38
C TYR A 85 -3.97 0.53 1.34
N LEU A 86 -3.09 0.21 0.38
CA LEU A 86 -2.72 1.09 -0.72
C LEU A 86 -3.06 0.45 -2.06
N ARG A 87 -3.50 1.27 -3.02
CA ARG A 87 -3.71 0.84 -4.40
C ARG A 87 -2.67 1.50 -5.28
N ILE A 88 -1.75 0.71 -5.82
CA ILE A 88 -0.60 1.21 -6.59
C ILE A 88 -0.71 0.67 -8.02
N GLY A 89 -0.83 1.54 -9.02
CA GLY A 89 -0.92 1.15 -10.43
C GLY A 89 -2.33 1.22 -11.03
N GLY A 90 -2.37 1.29 -12.36
CA GLY A 90 -3.51 1.74 -13.16
C GLY A 90 -4.80 0.91 -13.10
N CYS A 91 -5.85 1.53 -13.65
CA CYS A 91 -7.27 1.18 -13.57
C CYS A 91 -7.59 -0.31 -13.72
N ILE A 92 -8.16 -0.92 -12.69
CA ILE A 92 -9.07 -2.06 -12.88
C ILE A 92 -10.48 -1.61 -12.51
N ARG A 93 -11.42 -1.80 -13.46
CA ARG A 93 -12.85 -1.90 -13.16
C ARG A 93 -13.06 -3.19 -12.39
N GLU A 94 -12.91 -3.16 -11.06
CA GLU A 94 -13.36 -4.27 -10.23
C GLU A 94 -14.82 -4.05 -9.85
N SER A 95 -15.60 -5.13 -9.95
CA SER A 95 -17.03 -5.18 -9.68
C SER A 95 -17.32 -4.89 -8.20
N SER A 96 -18.23 -3.95 -7.98
CA SER A 96 -18.53 -3.25 -6.73
C SER A 96 -19.14 -4.06 -5.59
N MET A 97 -18.82 -5.34 -5.38
CA MET A 97 -19.65 -6.18 -4.50
C MET A 97 -18.98 -6.86 -3.30
N ALA A 98 -17.68 -6.68 -3.06
CA ALA A 98 -17.03 -7.28 -1.86
C ALA A 98 -16.28 -6.28 -0.96
N PHE A 99 -16.04 -5.04 -1.40
CA PHE A 99 -15.17 -4.12 -0.67
C PHE A 99 -15.80 -3.60 0.64
N GLY A 100 -17.12 -3.34 0.67
CA GLY A 100 -17.81 -2.87 1.87
C GLY A 100 -17.73 -3.86 3.04
N ASP A 101 -17.86 -5.16 2.76
CA ASP A 101 -17.78 -6.20 3.79
C ASP A 101 -16.36 -6.40 4.32
N LEU A 102 -15.34 -6.13 3.50
CA LEU A 102 -13.93 -6.21 3.89
C LEU A 102 -13.55 -5.07 4.84
N LEU A 103 -14.01 -3.84 4.55
CA LEU A 103 -13.76 -2.67 5.38
C LEU A 103 -14.26 -2.85 6.82
N ASN A 104 -15.39 -3.54 7.01
CA ASN A 104 -15.94 -3.85 8.34
C ASN A 104 -14.97 -4.63 9.23
N ASN A 105 -14.01 -5.35 8.65
CA ASN A 105 -13.06 -6.17 9.39
C ASN A 105 -11.78 -5.41 9.79
N TRP A 106 -11.51 -4.23 9.24
CA TRP A 106 -10.23 -3.53 9.39
C TRP A 106 -10.23 -2.46 10.49
N LYS A 107 -10.47 -2.88 11.74
CA LYS A 107 -10.56 -1.96 12.89
C LYS A 107 -9.24 -1.28 13.30
N SER A 108 -8.10 -1.76 12.79
CA SER A 108 -6.77 -1.21 13.09
C SER A 108 -6.22 -0.30 11.98
N LEU A 109 -7.06 0.03 10.99
CA LEU A 109 -6.64 0.76 9.80
C LEU A 109 -6.25 2.20 10.16
N ARG A 110 -5.15 2.65 9.58
CA ARG A 110 -4.59 4.00 9.76
C ARG A 110 -4.43 4.74 8.43
N ALA A 111 -4.30 4.01 7.34
CA ALA A 111 -4.17 4.57 6.00
C ALA A 111 -4.96 3.71 5.00
N LEU A 112 -5.80 4.38 4.21
CA LEU A 112 -6.67 3.76 3.22
C LEU A 112 -6.60 4.58 1.92
N ASP A 113 -6.24 3.92 0.84
CA ASP A 113 -6.30 4.50 -0.50
C ASP A 113 -7.42 3.84 -1.31
N LEU A 114 -8.41 4.65 -1.67
CA LEU A 114 -9.57 4.27 -2.49
C LEU A 114 -9.51 4.86 -3.90
N SER A 115 -8.37 5.41 -4.30
CA SER A 115 -8.20 6.00 -5.61
C SER A 115 -8.58 4.99 -6.69
N TRP A 116 -9.34 5.44 -7.70
CA TRP A 116 -9.78 4.60 -8.83
C TRP A 116 -10.68 3.40 -8.45
N SER A 117 -11.24 3.37 -7.23
CA SER A 117 -12.18 2.33 -6.79
C SER A 117 -13.56 2.41 -7.44
N GLY A 118 -13.91 3.56 -8.03
CA GLY A 118 -15.26 3.82 -8.53
C GLY A 118 -16.31 3.94 -7.42
N MET A 119 -15.90 3.94 -6.14
CA MET A 119 -16.79 4.17 -5.02
C MET A 119 -17.27 5.62 -5.02
N THR A 120 -18.58 5.79 -5.09
CA THR A 120 -19.23 7.10 -4.97
C THR A 120 -19.57 7.44 -3.52
N GLU A 121 -19.73 6.43 -2.67
CA GLU A 121 -20.10 6.57 -1.27
C GLU A 121 -19.21 5.68 -0.39
N LEU A 122 -18.87 6.21 0.78
CA LEU A 122 -18.12 5.51 1.80
C LEU A 122 -19.10 4.71 2.68
N PRO A 123 -18.84 3.43 3.02
CA PRO A 123 -19.72 2.70 3.92
C PRO A 123 -19.75 3.36 5.31
N ASN A 124 -20.95 3.42 5.89
CA ASN A 124 -21.23 4.07 7.18
C ASN A 124 -20.52 3.43 8.39
N THR A 125 -19.80 2.34 8.16
CA THR A 125 -19.09 1.52 9.16
C THR A 125 -17.61 1.88 9.29
N LEU A 126 -17.11 2.82 8.48
CA LEU A 126 -15.78 3.41 8.69
C LEU A 126 -15.84 4.42 9.83
N GLY A 127 -15.73 3.89 11.06
CA GLY A 127 -15.74 4.63 12.32
C GLY A 127 -15.18 3.80 13.47
#